data_AF-A0A1Y3UD88-F1
#
_entry.id   AF-A0A1Y3UD88-F1
#
_cell.length_a   1.000
_cell.length_b   1.000
_cell.length_c   1.000
_cell.angle_alpha   90.00
_cell.angle_beta   90.00
_cell.angle_gamma   90.00
#
_symmetry.space_group_name_H-M   'P 1'
#
loop_
_entity.id
_entity.type
_entity.pdbx_description
1 polymer ?
#
loop_
_entity_poly.entity_id
_entity_poly.type
_entity_poly.pdbx_seq_one_letter_code
_entity_poly.pdbx_strand_id
1 'polypeptide(L)'
;MLTFTTIQIRVPGAPALTPALGRYEANGRPAVLLYELEPEDEFDDGLWCDLTVNLPEQALPGDDWAFVPTDNLMYLRELERLGLAEVGTAVRYGNFGQMAVMARLAPALIAEEG
;
A
#
# COMPACT_ATOMS: atom_id res chain seq x y z
N MET A 1 -3.51 15.20 0.53
CA MET A 1 -4.33 14.96 1.74
C MET A 1 -4.53 13.45 1.83
N LEU A 2 -4.36 12.83 2.99
CA LEU A 2 -4.60 11.40 3.14
C LEU A 2 -6.07 11.15 3.47
N THR A 3 -6.67 10.12 2.85
CA THR A 3 -8.03 9.68 3.13
C THR A 3 -7.99 8.33 3.84
N PHE A 4 -8.40 8.29 5.11
CA PHE A 4 -8.46 7.04 5.88
C PHE A 4 -9.67 6.21 5.47
N THR A 5 -9.46 4.92 5.30
CA THR A 5 -10.54 3.98 4.96
C THR A 5 -11.13 3.34 6.23
N THR A 6 -12.28 2.69 6.07
CA THR A 6 -12.86 1.80 7.09
C THR A 6 -12.37 0.35 6.95
N ILE A 7 -11.46 0.09 6.02
CA ILE A 7 -10.90 -1.24 5.77
C ILE A 7 -9.96 -1.59 6.93
N GLN A 8 -10.07 -2.83 7.41
CA GLN A 8 -9.19 -3.35 8.45
C GLN A 8 -8.32 -4.48 7.90
N ILE A 9 -7.01 -4.34 8.04
CA ILE A 9 -6.02 -5.36 7.73
C ILE A 9 -5.59 -5.99 9.04
N ARG A 10 -5.63 -7.33 9.11
CA ARG A 10 -5.18 -8.09 10.27
C ARG A 10 -4.15 -9.13 9.84
N VAL A 11 -2.91 -8.90 10.24
CA VAL A 11 -1.79 -9.81 9.98
C VAL A 11 -1.27 -10.36 11.31
N PRO A 12 -1.01 -11.67 11.43
CA PRO A 12 -0.43 -12.23 12.65
C PRO A 12 0.89 -11.55 13.02
N GLY A 13 1.00 -11.06 14.25
CA GLY A 13 2.20 -10.39 14.75
C GLY A 13 2.32 -8.90 14.38
N ALA A 14 1.31 -8.32 13.73
CA ALA A 14 1.17 -6.89 13.50
C ALA A 14 -0.06 -6.34 14.26
N PRO A 15 -0.11 -5.04 14.59
CA PRO A 15 -1.32 -4.40 15.08
C PRO A 15 -2.44 -4.45 14.03
N ALA A 16 -3.66 -4.10 14.43
CA ALA A 16 -4.75 -3.94 13.47
C ALA A 16 -4.53 -2.65 12.69
N LEU A 17 -4.51 -2.74 11.35
CA LEU A 17 -4.13 -1.64 10.48
C LEU A 17 -5.32 -1.14 9.65
N THR A 18 -5.33 0.14 9.31
CA THR A 18 -6.21 0.74 8.31
C THR A 18 -5.39 1.38 7.18
N PRO A 19 -5.77 1.16 5.91
CA PRO A 19 -5.22 1.92 4.79
C PRO A 19 -5.59 3.40 4.84
N ALA A 20 -4.59 4.25 4.63
CA ALA A 20 -4.74 5.65 4.26
C ALA A 20 -4.34 5.83 2.79
N LEU A 21 -5.21 6.47 2.02
CA LEU A 21 -5.08 6.61 0.58
C LEU A 21 -4.48 7.97 0.22
N GLY A 22 -3.64 7.98 -0.79
CA GLY A 22 -3.09 9.18 -1.40
C GLY A 22 -2.58 8.91 -2.80
N ARG A 23 -1.79 9.85 -3.32
CA ARG A 23 -1.13 9.73 -4.62
C ARG A 23 0.28 10.26 -4.55
N TYR A 24 1.19 9.64 -5.28
CA TYR A 24 2.54 10.16 -5.43
C TYR A 24 2.54 11.39 -6.34
N GLU A 25 3.08 12.51 -5.85
CA GLU A 25 3.10 13.78 -6.61
C GLU A 25 3.84 13.67 -7.96
N ALA A 26 4.88 12.83 -8.03
CA ALA A 26 5.74 12.72 -9.21
C ALA A 26 5.01 12.18 -10.45
N ASN A 27 3.99 11.33 -10.28
CA ASN A 27 3.33 10.66 -11.41
C ASN A 27 1.84 10.35 -11.19
N GLY A 28 1.25 10.80 -10.08
CA GLY A 28 -0.16 10.60 -9.75
C GLY A 28 -0.55 9.16 -9.42
N ARG A 29 0.42 8.24 -9.29
CA ARG A 29 0.13 6.82 -8.99
C ARG A 29 -0.47 6.65 -7.60
N PRO A 30 -1.31 5.62 -7.39
CA PRO A 30 -1.87 5.32 -6.08
C PRO A 30 -0.76 5.15 -5.04
N ALA A 31 -0.92 5.83 -3.91
CA ALA A 31 -0.10 5.64 -2.73
C ALA A 31 -1.00 5.12 -1.60
N VAL A 32 -0.59 4.00 -0.99
CA VAL A 32 -1.30 3.44 0.17
C VAL A 32 -0.31 3.34 1.32
N LEU A 33 -0.68 3.98 2.43
CA LEU A 33 0.03 3.90 3.70
C LEU A 33 -0.83 3.07 4.66
N LEU A 34 -0.19 2.35 5.57
CA LEU A 34 -0.88 1.59 6.61
C LEU A 34 -0.67 2.28 7.95
N TYR A 35 -1.77 2.53 8.64
CA TYR A 35 -1.78 3.14 9.95
C TYR A 35 -2.35 2.16 10.98
N GLU A 36 -1.86 2.21 12.21
CA GLU A 36 -2.46 1.54 13.34
C GLU A 36 -3.85 2.10 13.62
N LEU A 37 -4.83 1.22 13.86
CA LEU A 37 -6.19 1.62 14.22
C LEU A 37 -6.27 2.21 15.63
N GLU A 38 -5.44 1.70 16.53
CA GLU A 38 -5.40 2.08 17.95
C GLU A 38 -3.91 2.19 18.35
N PRO A 39 -3.21 3.29 17.99
CA PRO A 39 -1.81 3.46 18.34
C PRO A 39 -1.63 3.53 19.85
N GLU A 40 -0.56 2.91 20.35
CA GLU A 40 -0.29 2.84 21.80
C GLU A 40 0.18 4.18 22.39
N ASP A 41 0.78 5.05 21.57
CA ASP A 41 1.30 6.36 21.96
C ASP A 41 0.48 7.48 21.29
N GLU A 42 -0.08 8.38 22.09
CA GLU A 42 -0.86 9.54 21.62
C GLU A 42 0.00 10.56 20.83
N PHE A 43 1.32 10.45 20.89
CA PHE A 43 2.26 11.25 20.10
C PHE A 43 2.75 10.57 18.82
N ASP A 44 2.39 9.30 18.61
CA ASP A 44 2.63 8.58 17.37
C ASP A 44 1.54 8.95 16.36
N ASP A 45 1.93 9.27 15.13
CA ASP A 45 0.96 9.48 14.05
C ASP A 45 0.31 8.17 13.59
N GLY A 46 0.78 7.04 14.13
CA GLY A 46 0.28 5.70 13.92
C GLY A 46 0.74 5.11 12.59
N LEU A 47 1.66 5.76 11.87
CA LEU A 47 2.15 5.24 10.59
C LEU A 47 2.96 3.96 10.83
N TRP A 48 2.41 2.84 10.36
CA TRP A 48 3.07 1.55 10.45
C TRP A 48 4.06 1.34 9.31
N CYS A 49 3.61 1.53 8.07
CA CYS A 49 4.49 1.46 6.89
C CYS A 49 3.82 2.01 5.62
N ASP A 50 4.63 2.39 4.65
CA ASP A 50 4.18 2.57 3.27
C ASP A 50 3.92 1.21 2.63
N LEU A 51 2.66 0.88 2.33
CA LEU A 51 2.35 -0.36 1.62
C LEU A 51 2.93 -0.32 0.20
N THR A 52 2.80 0.83 -0.46
CA THR A 52 3.29 1.03 -1.83
C THR A 52 4.60 1.82 -1.84
N VAL A 53 5.36 1.71 -2.93
CA VAL A 53 6.51 2.59 -3.22
C VAL A 53 6.40 3.18 -4.61
N ASN A 54 6.95 4.38 -4.80
CA ASN A 54 6.98 5.00 -6.11
C ASN A 54 8.28 4.67 -6.86
N LEU A 55 8.14 4.04 -8.02
CA LEU A 55 9.24 3.75 -8.95
C LEU A 55 8.91 4.40 -10.31
N PRO A 56 9.14 5.73 -10.46
CA PRO A 56 8.76 6.46 -11.67
C PRO A 56 9.48 5.96 -12.93
N GLU A 57 10.65 5.35 -12.79
CA GLU A 57 11.43 4.75 -13.86
C GLU A 57 10.88 3.40 -14.34
N GLN A 58 10.00 2.77 -13.55
CA GLN A 58 9.37 1.48 -13.89
C GLN A 58 7.94 1.70 -14.40
N ALA A 59 7.62 1.05 -15.52
CA ALA A 59 6.27 1.06 -16.08
C ALA A 59 5.35 0.12 -15.29
N LEU A 60 4.08 0.52 -15.19
CA LEU A 60 2.99 -0.30 -14.65
C LEU A 60 1.92 -0.53 -15.72
N PRO A 61 1.14 -1.62 -15.65
CA PRO A 61 0.12 -1.93 -16.66
C PRO A 61 -1.03 -0.91 -16.76
N GLY A 62 -1.28 -0.14 -15.70
CA GLY A 62 -2.34 0.87 -15.65
C GLY A 62 -2.25 1.76 -14.41
N ASP A 63 -3.17 2.72 -14.31
CA ASP A 63 -3.20 3.72 -13.24
C ASP A 63 -3.75 3.17 -11.91
N ASP A 64 -4.37 2.00 -11.94
CA ASP A 64 -4.84 1.24 -10.78
C ASP A 64 -3.78 0.28 -10.23
N TRP A 65 -2.56 0.31 -10.78
CA TRP A 65 -1.45 -0.50 -10.32
C TRP A 65 -0.49 0.30 -9.44
N ALA A 66 0.15 -0.40 -8.51
CA ALA A 66 1.22 0.12 -7.67
C ALA A 66 2.34 -0.92 -7.48
N PHE A 67 3.50 -0.47 -7.01
CA PHE A 67 4.57 -1.37 -6.56
C PHE A 67 4.46 -1.57 -5.06
N VAL A 68 4.51 -2.82 -4.62
CA VAL A 68 4.54 -3.19 -3.19
C VAL A 68 5.87 -3.87 -2.88
N PRO A 69 6.69 -3.36 -1.94
CA PRO A 69 7.90 -4.02 -1.48
C PRO A 69 7.64 -5.46 -1.04
N THR A 70 8.55 -6.39 -1.33
CA THR A 70 8.37 -7.79 -0.94
C THR A 70 8.24 -7.97 0.58
N ASP A 71 8.85 -7.08 1.35
CA ASP A 71 8.80 -7.09 2.81
C ASP A 71 7.39 -6.76 3.35
N ASN A 72 6.53 -6.14 2.52
CA ASN A 72 5.15 -5.78 2.85
C ASN A 72 4.12 -6.74 2.24
N LEU A 73 4.55 -7.88 1.67
CA LEU A 73 3.65 -8.82 1.00
C LEU A 73 2.58 -9.40 1.92
N MET A 74 2.83 -9.54 3.22
CA MET A 74 1.82 -10.06 4.14
C MET A 74 0.57 -9.16 4.17
N TYR A 75 0.73 -7.84 4.12
CA TYR A 75 -0.39 -6.91 4.10
C TYR A 75 -1.11 -6.92 2.75
N LEU A 76 -0.35 -7.00 1.65
CA LEU A 76 -0.94 -7.12 0.31
C LEU A 76 -1.74 -8.42 0.15
N ARG A 77 -1.26 -9.54 0.70
CA ARG A 77 -1.98 -10.81 0.68
C ARG A 77 -3.27 -10.76 1.48
N GLU A 78 -3.29 -10.02 2.58
CA GLU A 78 -4.53 -9.80 3.33
C GLU A 78 -5.53 -8.96 2.53
N LEU A 79 -5.07 -7.92 1.82
CA LEU A 79 -5.92 -7.16 0.90
C LEU A 79 -6.43 -8.03 -0.27
N GLU A 80 -5.60 -8.91 -0.83
CA GLU A 80 -6.01 -9.89 -1.84
C GLU A 80 -7.09 -10.83 -1.30
N ARG A 81 -6.93 -11.33 -0.07
CA ARG A 81 -7.95 -12.16 0.62
C ARG A 81 -9.27 -11.43 0.79
N LEU A 82 -9.24 -10.11 0.98
CA LEU A 82 -10.42 -9.25 1.07
C LEU A 82 -10.99 -8.86 -0.31
N GLY A 83 -10.37 -9.29 -1.41
CA GLY A 83 -10.78 -8.93 -2.77
C GLY A 83 -10.45 -7.48 -3.16
N LEU A 84 -9.50 -6.86 -2.45
CA LEU A 84 -9.11 -5.46 -2.62
C LEU A 84 -7.80 -5.29 -3.41
N ALA A 85 -7.09 -6.37 -3.70
CA ALA A 85 -5.89 -6.35 -4.52
C ALA A 85 -5.71 -7.64 -5.32
N GLU A 86 -4.93 -7.56 -6.40
CA GLU A 86 -4.47 -8.71 -7.19
C GLU A 86 -2.94 -8.64 -7.33
N VAL A 87 -2.24 -9.71 -6.94
CA VAL A 87 -0.77 -9.76 -7.01
C VAL A 87 -0.30 -10.17 -8.40
N GLY A 88 0.45 -9.29 -9.05
CA GLY A 88 1.06 -9.51 -10.35
C GLY A 88 2.53 -9.91 -10.28
N THR A 89 3.31 -9.46 -11.27
CA THR A 89 4.70 -9.90 -11.49
C THR A 89 5.68 -9.18 -10.57
N ALA A 90 6.72 -9.89 -10.12
CA ALA A 90 7.82 -9.31 -9.35
C ALA A 90 8.81 -8.53 -10.23
N VAL A 91 9.28 -7.40 -9.73
CA VAL A 91 10.31 -6.55 -10.34
C VAL A 91 11.44 -6.28 -9.36
N ARG A 92 12.64 -6.04 -9.90
CA ARG A 92 13.77 -5.53 -9.13
C ARG A 92 13.68 -4.01 -9.05
N TYR A 93 13.97 -3.45 -7.88
CA TYR A 93 14.10 -2.01 -7.68
C TYR A 93 15.21 -1.67 -6.69
N GLY A 94 15.70 -0.44 -6.74
CA GLY A 94 16.78 0.05 -5.89
C GLY A 94 18.17 -0.51 -6.22
N ASN A 95 19.20 0.08 -5.60
CA ASN A 95 20.61 -0.22 -5.90
C ASN A 95 21.14 -1.52 -5.25
N PHE A 96 20.33 -2.23 -4.47
CA PHE A 96 20.76 -3.39 -3.68
C PHE A 96 19.91 -4.65 -3.91
N GLY A 97 19.21 -4.73 -5.05
CA GLY A 97 18.44 -5.91 -5.41
C GLY A 97 17.14 -6.08 -4.61
N GLN A 98 16.58 -4.97 -4.10
CA GLN A 98 15.26 -5.00 -3.48
C GLN A 98 14.23 -5.45 -4.52
N MET A 99 13.19 -6.13 -4.06
CA MET A 99 12.17 -6.72 -4.90
C MET A 99 10.82 -6.10 -4.55
N ALA A 100 10.05 -5.72 -5.56
CA ALA A 100 8.66 -5.32 -5.42
C ALA A 100 7.79 -6.23 -6.27
N VAL A 101 6.51 -6.30 -5.97
CA VAL A 101 5.51 -6.87 -6.87
C VAL A 101 4.68 -5.74 -7.46
N MET A 102 4.32 -5.87 -8.73
CA MET A 102 3.25 -5.10 -9.31
C MET A 102 1.94 -5.62 -8.73
N ALA A 103 1.14 -4.77 -8.11
CA ALA A 103 -0.16 -5.13 -7.57
C ALA A 103 -1.23 -4.22 -8.18
N ARG A 104 -2.33 -4.82 -8.61
CA ARG A 104 -3.53 -4.07 -8.99
C ARG A 104 -4.35 -3.81 -7.73
N LEU A 105 -4.76 -2.57 -7.51
CA LEU A 105 -5.56 -2.17 -6.36
C LEU A 105 -7.02 -2.01 -6.76
N ALA A 106 -7.94 -2.36 -5.86
CA ALA A 106 -9.36 -2.09 -6.07
C ALA A 106 -9.64 -0.58 -6.00
N PRO A 107 -10.72 -0.07 -6.63
CA PRO A 107 -11.09 1.34 -6.58
C PRO A 107 -11.18 1.91 -5.15
N ALA A 108 -11.60 1.09 -4.19
CA ALA A 108 -11.67 1.44 -2.77
C ALA A 108 -10.30 1.75 -2.12
N LEU A 109 -9.20 1.45 -2.79
CA LEU A 109 -7.82 1.76 -2.38
C LEU A 109 -7.14 2.81 -3.28
N ILE A 110 -7.89 3.44 -4.19
CA ILE A 110 -7.35 4.37 -5.20
C ILE A 110 -8.07 5.72 -5.19
N ALA A 111 -9.38 5.71 -4.90
CA ALA A 111 -10.18 6.91 -4.90
C ALA A 111 -9.83 7.79 -3.68
N GLU A 112 -9.63 9.08 -3.92
CA GLU A 112 -9.85 10.07 -2.87
C GLU A 112 -11.38 10.14 -2.70
N GLU A 113 -11.93 9.80 -1.53
CA GLU A 113 -13.30 10.23 -1.23
C GLU A 113 -13.31 11.76 -1.36
N GLY A 114 -14.05 12.25 -2.35
CA GLY A 114 -14.16 13.68 -2.67
C GLY A 114 -14.96 14.47 -1.64
#